data_AF-A0A2A5M745-F1
#
_entry.id   AF-A0A2A5M745-F1
#
_cell.length_a   1.000
_cell.length_b   1.000
_cell.length_c   1.000
_cell.angle_alpha   90.00
_cell.angle_beta   90.00
_cell.angle_gamma   90.00
#
_symmetry.space_group_name_H-M   'P 1'
#
loop_
_entity.id
_entity.type
_entity.pdbx_description
1 polymer ?
#
loop_
_entity_poly.entity_id
_entity_poly.type
_entity_poly.pdbx_seq_one_letter_code
_entity_poly.pdbx_strand_id
1 'polypeptide(L)'
;GQRRYIESLSAYARQFLDKVGKPDVDKIEGLTPAIAIDQKTTSKNPRSTVGTITEIYDYLRLLYARVGIQHCHQCGQKISSMSASDIVSEILKFPKGAKIIIYAPLIREKKGTYADLLENLRNKGYVRAQIDGVLVRLDEEIELAKTKKHTIKLVIDRLEIQEDLLSRLASDIEKGLQESFGEIEIEVLNHEEINLNKHYHFSEHSACFDCKISFVPLEPLSFSFNSPKGACEACDGLGIRYTLDMKKIIDENLSLENGAVKIMYGFNKSYYYKFLIAFCEQNEIPIKIPFMQLSEEQKRLVLYGNAKTIEFLWKRNRLKRTFEGVVKMAYEMLKDEKDLAEYMSEKICK
;
A
#
# COMPACT_ATOMS: atom_id res chain seq x y z
N GLY A 1 1.63 -42.96 7.33
CA GLY A 1 1.47 -41.51 7.52
C GLY A 1 0.22 -40.98 6.85
N GLN A 2 0.21 -40.91 5.52
CA GLN A 2 -0.83 -40.22 4.72
C GLN A 2 -2.27 -40.70 4.99
N ARG A 3 -2.52 -42.01 5.13
CA ARG A 3 -3.85 -42.55 5.48
C ARG A 3 -4.33 -42.14 6.87
N ARG A 4 -3.49 -42.29 7.91
CA ARG A 4 -3.83 -41.88 9.29
C ARG A 4 -4.13 -40.39 9.38
N TYR A 5 -3.41 -39.57 8.60
CA TYR A 5 -3.73 -38.14 8.44
C TYR A 5 -5.12 -37.93 7.81
N ILE A 6 -5.44 -38.61 6.70
CA ILE A 6 -6.76 -38.56 6.06
C ILE A 6 -7.89 -39.04 7.00
N GLU A 7 -7.62 -40.04 7.83
CA GLU A 7 -8.57 -40.57 8.83
C GLU A 7 -8.80 -39.61 10.01
N SER A 8 -7.83 -38.74 10.33
CA SER A 8 -7.97 -37.68 11.34
C SER A 8 -8.78 -36.48 10.88
N LEU A 9 -9.03 -36.34 9.57
CA LEU A 9 -9.83 -35.26 9.00
C LEU A 9 -11.35 -35.53 9.16
N SER A 10 -12.14 -34.46 9.08
CA SER A 10 -13.59 -34.52 9.19
C SER A 10 -14.20 -35.42 8.10
N ALA A 11 -15.39 -35.98 8.37
CA ALA A 11 -16.06 -36.89 7.45
C ALA A 11 -16.32 -36.26 6.06
N TYR A 12 -16.52 -34.94 6.00
CA TYR A 12 -16.68 -34.16 4.78
C TYR A 12 -15.37 -34.05 3.98
N ALA A 13 -14.25 -33.72 4.63
CA ALA A 13 -12.95 -33.60 3.97
C ALA A 13 -12.49 -34.93 3.35
N ARG A 14 -12.88 -36.07 3.93
CA ARG A 14 -12.61 -37.41 3.38
C ARG A 14 -13.33 -37.72 2.06
N GLN A 15 -14.40 -37.00 1.72
CA GLN A 15 -15.12 -37.22 0.45
C GLN A 15 -14.31 -36.78 -0.78
N PHE A 16 -13.35 -35.86 -0.60
CA PHE A 16 -12.58 -35.25 -1.68
C PHE A 16 -11.15 -35.79 -1.81
N LEU A 17 -10.78 -36.81 -1.02
CA LEU A 17 -9.42 -37.36 -0.99
C LEU A 17 -9.41 -38.78 -1.56
N ASP A 18 -8.47 -39.05 -2.48
CA ASP A 18 -8.29 -40.38 -3.05
C ASP A 18 -8.00 -41.42 -1.96
N LYS A 19 -8.73 -42.53 -2.01
CA LYS A 19 -8.57 -43.63 -1.06
C LYS A 19 -7.23 -44.34 -1.30
N VAL A 20 -6.21 -43.96 -0.52
CA VAL A 20 -4.94 -44.69 -0.49
C VAL A 20 -5.19 -46.11 0.02
N GLY A 21 -4.77 -47.12 -0.77
CA GLY A 21 -4.87 -48.54 -0.42
C GLY A 21 -4.21 -48.85 0.93
N LYS A 22 -4.72 -49.87 1.64
CA LYS A 22 -4.10 -50.33 2.88
C LYS A 22 -2.73 -50.95 2.56
N PRO A 23 -1.68 -50.73 3.38
CA PRO A 23 -0.46 -51.52 3.30
C PRO A 23 -0.77 -53.00 3.49
N ASP A 24 -0.06 -53.86 2.77
CA ASP A 24 -0.23 -55.31 2.80
C ASP A 24 0.44 -55.90 4.05
N VAL A 25 -0.28 -55.90 5.18
CA VAL A 25 0.17 -56.43 6.46
C VAL A 25 -1.00 -57.04 7.23
N ASP A 26 -0.80 -58.22 7.84
CA ASP A 26 -1.85 -58.93 8.58
C ASP A 26 -2.14 -58.31 9.95
N LYS A 27 -1.08 -57.97 10.71
CA LYS A 27 -1.21 -57.36 12.04
C LYS A 27 0.05 -56.58 12.42
N ILE A 28 -0.14 -55.37 12.93
CA ILE A 28 0.93 -54.57 13.53
C ILE A 28 0.40 -53.87 14.79
N GLU A 29 1.09 -54.05 15.91
CA GLU A 29 0.73 -53.48 17.22
C GLU A 29 1.86 -52.57 17.71
N GLY A 30 1.55 -51.63 18.60
CA GLY A 30 2.55 -50.72 19.18
C GLY A 30 3.00 -49.55 18.27
N LEU A 31 2.26 -49.25 17.19
CA LEU A 31 2.60 -48.12 16.32
C LEU A 31 2.31 -46.76 16.95
N THR A 32 3.38 -46.00 17.22
CA THR A 32 3.29 -44.56 17.49
C THR A 32 2.85 -43.79 16.22
N PRO A 33 2.33 -42.57 16.36
CA PRO A 33 2.08 -41.70 15.22
C PRO A 33 3.37 -41.50 14.39
N ALA A 34 3.37 -42.00 13.15
CA ALA A 34 4.54 -41.95 12.28
C ALA A 34 4.52 -40.67 11.43
N ILE A 35 5.57 -39.86 11.55
CA ILE A 35 5.88 -38.72 10.69
C ILE A 35 6.87 -39.19 9.63
N ALA A 36 6.55 -38.98 8.35
CA ALA A 36 7.47 -39.26 7.26
C ALA A 36 8.18 -37.95 6.86
N ILE A 37 9.52 -37.97 6.86
CA ILE A 37 10.36 -36.88 6.37
C ILE A 37 11.03 -37.40 5.11
N ASP A 38 10.65 -36.86 3.97
CA ASP A 38 11.11 -37.30 2.65
C ASP A 38 11.51 -36.08 1.82
N GLN A 39 12.53 -36.21 0.97
CA GLN A 39 12.93 -35.16 0.04
C GLN A 39 12.05 -35.20 -1.20
N LYS A 40 10.76 -34.88 -1.05
CA LYS A 40 9.92 -34.58 -2.20
C LYS A 40 10.24 -33.17 -2.69
N THR A 41 10.43 -33.01 -4.00
CA THR A 41 10.52 -31.70 -4.65
C THR A 41 9.30 -30.87 -4.23
N THR A 42 9.54 -29.83 -3.43
CA THR A 42 8.50 -28.93 -2.94
C THR A 42 7.81 -28.25 -4.12
N SER A 43 6.50 -28.04 -4.00
CA SER A 43 5.74 -27.24 -4.95
C SER A 43 6.40 -25.86 -5.11
N LYS A 44 6.68 -25.46 -6.35
CA LYS A 44 7.23 -24.14 -6.69
C LYS A 44 6.14 -23.08 -6.58
N ASN A 45 5.68 -22.81 -5.36
CA ASN A 45 4.81 -21.66 -5.11
C ASN A 45 5.72 -20.42 -4.92
N PRO A 46 5.65 -19.41 -5.80
CA PRO A 46 6.52 -18.24 -5.75
C PRO A 46 6.32 -17.39 -4.49
N ARG A 47 5.21 -17.57 -3.76
CA ARG A 47 4.95 -16.91 -2.48
C ARG A 47 5.38 -17.73 -1.26
N SER A 48 5.92 -18.93 -1.46
CA SER A 48 6.45 -19.74 -0.37
C SER A 48 7.93 -19.48 -0.20
N THR A 49 8.31 -18.98 0.96
CA THR A 49 9.70 -18.71 1.35
C THR A 49 10.13 -19.67 2.46
N VAL A 50 11.43 -19.72 2.76
CA VAL A 50 11.93 -20.46 3.93
C VAL A 50 11.19 -20.03 5.19
N GLY A 51 11.00 -18.72 5.40
CA GLY A 51 10.34 -18.18 6.59
C GLY A 51 8.87 -18.58 6.72
N THR A 52 8.13 -18.75 5.62
CA THR A 52 6.75 -19.25 5.66
C THR A 52 6.69 -20.75 5.86
N ILE A 53 7.65 -21.52 5.32
CA ILE A 53 7.70 -22.99 5.49
C ILE A 53 8.07 -23.36 6.93
N THR A 54 8.97 -22.60 7.55
CA THR A 54 9.40 -22.83 8.94
C THR A 54 8.54 -22.11 9.97
N GLU A 55 7.47 -21.41 9.54
CA GLU A 55 6.61 -20.56 10.37
C GLU A 55 7.34 -19.41 11.11
N ILE A 56 8.65 -19.24 10.93
CA ILE A 56 9.43 -18.14 11.52
C ILE A 56 8.84 -16.79 11.11
N TYR A 57 8.39 -16.67 9.86
CA TYR A 57 7.76 -15.45 9.38
C TYR A 57 6.47 -15.12 10.14
N ASP A 58 5.73 -16.12 10.59
CA ASP A 58 4.48 -15.93 11.34
C ASP A 58 4.75 -15.32 12.71
N TYR A 59 5.80 -15.78 13.38
CA TYR A 59 6.29 -15.17 14.61
C TYR A 59 6.84 -13.75 14.38
N LEU A 60 7.56 -13.52 13.28
CA LEU A 60 8.02 -12.17 12.94
C LEU A 60 6.85 -11.21 12.72
N ARG A 61 5.81 -11.63 12.00
CA ARG A 61 4.58 -10.83 11.82
C ARG A 61 3.96 -10.45 13.16
N LEU A 62 3.86 -11.40 14.09
CA LEU A 62 3.35 -11.14 15.43
C LEU A 62 4.25 -10.16 16.20
N LEU A 63 5.57 -10.37 16.16
CA LEU A 63 6.56 -9.53 16.84
C LEU A 63 6.46 -8.08 16.36
N TYR A 64 6.52 -7.85 15.04
CA TYR A 64 6.44 -6.51 14.46
C TYR A 64 5.09 -5.83 14.70
N ALA A 65 3.99 -6.58 14.72
CA ALA A 65 2.68 -6.02 15.04
C ALA A 65 2.52 -5.63 16.52
N ARG A 66 3.19 -6.33 17.44
CA ARG A 66 3.02 -6.12 18.89
C ARG A 66 4.00 -5.13 19.50
N VAL A 67 5.26 -5.16 19.08
CA VAL A 67 6.32 -4.32 19.68
C VAL A 67 7.04 -3.46 18.65
N GLY A 68 6.65 -3.51 17.38
CA GLY A 68 7.22 -2.66 16.35
C GLY A 68 6.83 -1.19 16.55
N ILE A 69 7.83 -0.31 16.50
CA ILE A 69 7.61 1.13 16.51
C ILE A 69 7.36 1.58 15.07
N GLN A 70 6.15 2.07 14.81
CA GLN A 70 5.77 2.57 13.49
C GLN A 70 6.45 3.92 13.20
N HIS A 71 6.89 4.12 11.96
CA HIS A 71 7.50 5.37 11.50
C HIS A 71 6.78 5.86 10.23
N CYS A 72 6.73 7.18 10.05
CA CYS A 72 6.19 7.78 8.83
C CYS A 72 7.11 7.48 7.63
N HIS A 73 6.56 6.99 6.52
CA HIS A 73 7.34 6.72 5.31
C HIS A 73 7.81 7.98 4.56
N GLN A 74 7.29 9.18 4.89
CA GLN A 74 7.73 10.44 4.27
C GLN A 74 8.80 11.16 5.10
N CYS A 75 8.56 11.38 6.40
CA CYS A 75 9.48 12.14 7.25
C CYS A 75 10.31 11.28 8.22
N GLY A 76 10.02 9.99 8.35
CA GLY A 76 10.73 9.08 9.26
C GLY A 76 10.40 9.24 10.74
N GLN A 77 9.52 10.17 11.12
CA GLN A 77 9.14 10.38 12.53
C GLN A 77 8.32 9.22 13.09
N LYS A 78 8.44 8.98 14.39
CA LYS A 78 7.65 7.95 15.09
C LYS A 78 6.17 8.29 15.05
N ILE A 79 5.35 7.31 14.70
CA ILE A 79 3.90 7.43 14.81
C ILE A 79 3.52 7.01 16.23
N SER A 80 3.00 7.95 17.01
CA SER A 80 2.44 7.68 18.33
C SER A 80 0.93 7.77 18.26
N SER A 81 0.24 6.71 18.66
CA SER A 81 -1.15 6.77 19.14
C SER A 81 -1.12 6.78 20.66
N MET A 82 -1.85 7.67 21.30
CA MET A 82 -1.95 7.71 22.76
C MET A 82 -3.40 7.42 23.15
N SER A 83 -3.59 6.51 24.12
CA SER A 83 -4.92 6.34 24.72
C SER A 83 -5.29 7.56 25.56
N ALA A 84 -6.57 7.77 25.85
CA ALA A 84 -7.02 8.80 26.79
C ALA A 84 -6.24 8.74 28.12
N SER A 85 -6.00 7.54 28.66
CA SER A 85 -5.21 7.31 29.88
C SER A 85 -3.75 7.73 29.75
N ASP A 86 -3.13 7.51 28.60
CA ASP A 86 -1.73 7.94 28.35
C ASP A 86 -1.65 9.46 28.24
N ILE A 87 -2.63 10.09 27.57
CA ILE A 87 -2.73 11.54 27.46
C ILE A 87 -2.88 12.16 28.84
N VAL A 88 -3.79 11.64 29.67
CA VAL A 88 -3.95 12.06 31.07
C VAL A 88 -2.65 11.92 31.84
N SER A 89 -1.95 10.79 31.69
CA SER A 89 -0.68 10.54 32.36
C SER A 89 0.43 11.51 31.94
N GLU A 90 0.50 11.92 30.67
CA GLU A 90 1.45 12.95 30.21
C GLU A 90 1.12 14.33 30.79
N ILE A 91 -0.16 14.71 30.82
CA ILE A 91 -0.58 16.01 31.36
C ILE A 91 -0.30 16.09 32.86
N LEU A 92 -0.46 14.98 33.60
CA LEU A 92 -0.17 14.91 35.04
C LEU A 92 1.32 15.08 35.36
N LYS A 93 2.23 14.95 34.38
CA LYS A 93 3.65 15.27 34.57
C LYS A 93 3.93 16.77 34.58
N PHE A 94 2.96 17.60 34.21
CA PHE A 94 3.13 19.05 34.25
C PHE A 94 3.29 19.53 35.71
N PRO A 95 4.13 20.54 35.95
CA PRO A 95 4.30 21.11 37.29
C PRO A 95 2.98 21.62 37.87
N LYS A 96 2.83 21.46 39.20
CA LYS A 96 1.67 21.98 39.94
C LYS A 96 1.53 23.49 39.73
N GLY A 97 0.28 23.95 39.57
CA GLY A 97 -0.02 25.34 39.25
C GLY A 97 0.00 25.67 37.75
N ALA A 98 0.25 24.70 36.87
CA ALA A 98 0.08 24.87 35.43
C ALA A 98 -1.40 25.13 35.09
N LYS A 99 -1.68 26.25 34.42
CA LYS A 99 -3.03 26.64 33.98
C LYS A 99 -3.21 26.22 32.52
N ILE A 100 -4.03 25.20 32.30
CA ILE A 100 -4.23 24.59 30.99
C ILE A 100 -5.64 24.88 30.44
N ILE A 101 -5.73 25.01 29.13
CA ILE A 101 -7.00 24.98 28.38
C ILE A 101 -6.97 23.76 27.47
N ILE A 102 -8.00 22.92 27.58
CA ILE A 102 -8.17 21.73 26.75
C ILE A 102 -9.06 22.10 25.56
N TYR A 103 -8.55 21.86 24.36
CA TYR A 103 -9.22 22.12 23.11
C TYR A 103 -9.51 20.82 22.36
N ALA A 104 -10.73 20.72 21.84
CA ALA A 104 -11.11 19.75 20.81
C ALA A 104 -11.05 20.45 19.44
N PRO A 105 -10.02 20.22 18.61
CA PRO A 105 -9.91 20.83 17.29
C PRO A 105 -10.97 20.23 16.35
N LEU A 106 -11.96 21.04 15.92
CA LEU A 106 -13.04 20.58 15.05
C LEU A 106 -12.75 20.89 13.57
N ILE A 107 -12.20 22.08 13.31
CA ILE A 107 -11.89 22.55 11.96
C ILE A 107 -10.51 23.22 11.95
N ARG A 108 -9.69 22.91 10.95
CA ARG A 108 -8.38 23.56 10.72
C ARG A 108 -8.28 24.07 9.28
N GLU A 109 -8.14 25.39 9.12
CA GLU A 109 -7.91 26.09 7.84
C GLU A 109 -8.85 25.71 6.68
N LYS A 110 -10.13 25.42 6.96
CA LYS A 110 -11.12 25.09 5.92
C LYS A 110 -12.07 26.25 5.66
N LYS A 111 -12.54 26.36 4.41
CA LYS A 111 -13.51 27.39 4.00
C LYS A 111 -14.93 26.96 4.32
N GLY A 112 -15.73 27.84 4.92
CA GLY A 112 -17.13 27.56 5.24
C GLY A 112 -17.71 28.53 6.28
N THR A 113 -19.04 28.56 6.39
CA THR A 113 -19.74 29.36 7.40
C THR A 113 -19.88 28.63 8.74
N TYR A 114 -19.89 27.29 8.73
CA TYR A 114 -19.99 26.42 9.92
C TYR A 114 -21.16 26.73 10.88
N ALA A 115 -22.23 27.36 10.40
CA ALA A 115 -23.40 27.71 11.22
C ALA A 115 -24.01 26.49 11.91
N ASP A 116 -24.26 25.42 11.16
CA ASP A 116 -24.82 24.16 11.70
C ASP A 116 -23.90 23.53 12.75
N LEU A 117 -22.58 23.62 12.57
CA LEU A 117 -21.61 23.11 13.55
C LEU A 117 -21.71 23.89 14.87
N LEU A 118 -21.72 25.22 14.79
CA LEU A 118 -21.79 26.11 15.95
C LEU A 118 -23.14 25.94 16.69
N GLU A 119 -24.25 25.77 15.96
CA GLU A 119 -25.56 25.50 16.53
C GLU A 119 -25.61 24.15 17.25
N ASN A 120 -25.03 23.10 16.65
CA ASN A 120 -24.92 21.79 17.29
C ASN A 120 -24.11 21.86 18.59
N LEU A 121 -23.02 22.62 18.62
CA LEU A 121 -22.21 22.81 19.84
C LEU A 121 -23.00 23.55 20.94
N ARG A 122 -23.79 24.56 20.58
CA ARG A 122 -24.71 25.22 21.51
C ARG A 122 -25.74 24.26 22.09
N ASN A 123 -26.36 23.43 21.24
CA ASN A 123 -27.37 22.45 21.66
C ASN A 123 -26.79 21.38 22.60
N LYS A 124 -25.50 21.06 22.47
CA LYS A 124 -24.76 20.19 23.40
C LYS A 124 -24.40 20.87 24.73
N GLY A 125 -24.62 22.18 24.87
CA GLY A 125 -24.37 22.94 26.10
C GLY A 125 -22.97 23.52 26.23
N TYR A 126 -22.17 23.53 25.15
CA TYR A 126 -20.85 24.17 25.19
C TYR A 126 -20.98 25.69 25.18
N VAL A 127 -20.13 26.37 25.97
CA VAL A 127 -20.21 27.82 26.19
C VAL A 127 -19.17 28.59 25.37
N ARG A 128 -18.00 28.01 25.11
CA ARG A 128 -16.86 28.72 24.49
C ARG A 128 -16.21 27.92 23.38
N ALA A 129 -15.70 28.63 22.39
CA ALA A 129 -14.84 28.09 21.34
C ALA A 129 -13.74 29.11 21.03
N GLN A 130 -12.63 28.66 20.45
CA GLN A 130 -11.63 29.53 19.84
C GLN A 130 -11.82 29.47 18.32
N ILE A 131 -12.10 30.62 17.72
CA ILE A 131 -12.26 30.76 16.27
C ILE A 131 -11.19 31.72 15.77
N ASP A 132 -10.37 31.26 14.82
CA ASP A 132 -9.27 32.01 14.22
C ASP A 132 -8.31 32.64 15.26
N GLY A 133 -8.12 31.94 16.38
CA GLY A 133 -7.26 32.37 17.50
C GLY A 133 -7.96 33.23 18.56
N VAL A 134 -9.22 33.64 18.34
CA VAL A 134 -9.98 34.45 19.28
C VAL A 134 -10.93 33.57 20.08
N LEU A 135 -10.89 33.67 21.41
CA LEU A 135 -11.87 33.03 22.28
C LEU A 135 -13.20 33.77 22.21
N VAL A 136 -14.23 33.08 21.74
CA VAL A 136 -15.59 33.58 21.58
C VAL A 136 -16.55 32.75 22.43
N ARG A 137 -17.66 33.36 22.85
CA ARG A 137 -18.74 32.63 23.49
C ARG A 137 -19.74 32.17 22.44
N LEU A 138 -20.22 30.93 22.56
CA LEU A 138 -21.13 30.33 21.60
C LEU A 138 -22.57 30.88 21.69
N ASP A 139 -22.92 31.55 22.80
CA ASP A 139 -24.21 32.23 23.00
C ASP A 139 -24.33 33.55 22.21
N GLU A 140 -23.21 34.09 21.73
CA GLU A 140 -23.18 35.27 20.87
C GLU A 140 -23.47 34.90 19.40
N GLU A 141 -23.85 35.91 18.61
CA GLU A 141 -24.08 35.75 17.18
C GLU A 141 -22.73 35.69 16.45
N ILE A 142 -22.38 34.51 15.92
CA ILE A 142 -21.10 34.26 15.25
C ILE A 142 -21.36 34.07 13.76
N GLU A 143 -20.92 35.03 12.94
CA GLU A 143 -20.97 34.92 11.48
C GLU A 143 -19.57 34.71 10.89
N LEU A 144 -19.38 33.60 10.18
CA LEU A 144 -18.13 33.29 9.47
C LEU A 144 -18.30 33.41 7.96
N ALA A 145 -17.31 33.99 7.29
CA ALA A 145 -17.36 34.24 5.86
C ALA A 145 -17.10 32.95 5.06
N LYS A 146 -18.06 32.52 4.23
CA LYS A 146 -17.98 31.29 3.42
C LYS A 146 -16.70 31.16 2.58
N THR A 147 -16.12 32.27 2.13
CA THR A 147 -14.96 32.30 1.24
C THR A 147 -13.61 32.29 1.97
N LYS A 148 -13.59 32.60 3.27
CA LYS A 148 -12.38 32.63 4.09
C LYS A 148 -12.13 31.28 4.73
N LYS A 149 -10.85 30.97 4.97
CA LYS A 149 -10.45 29.78 5.74
C LYS A 149 -10.59 30.11 7.22
N HIS A 150 -11.16 29.18 7.96
CA HIS A 150 -11.38 29.30 9.40
C HIS A 150 -10.76 28.10 10.13
N THR A 151 -10.35 28.34 11.37
CA THR A 151 -9.91 27.32 12.33
C THR A 151 -10.80 27.42 13.57
N ILE A 152 -11.47 26.33 13.93
CA ILE A 152 -12.43 26.27 15.04
C ILE A 152 -11.98 25.18 16.01
N LYS A 153 -11.73 25.58 17.25
CA LYS A 153 -11.40 24.69 18.35
C LYS A 153 -12.42 24.85 19.45
N LEU A 154 -13.09 23.77 19.84
CA LEU A 154 -14.01 23.79 20.96
C LEU A 154 -13.23 23.82 22.27
N VAL A 155 -13.63 24.67 23.21
CA VAL A 155 -13.03 24.71 24.55
C VAL A 155 -13.77 23.69 25.42
N ILE A 156 -13.08 22.64 25.86
CA ILE A 156 -13.70 21.60 26.70
C ILE A 156 -13.69 22.03 28.16
N ASP A 157 -12.51 22.31 28.71
CA ASP A 157 -12.37 22.82 30.08
C ASP A 157 -11.11 23.68 30.21
N ARG A 158 -11.07 24.47 31.28
CA ARG A 158 -9.91 25.22 31.75
C ARG A 158 -9.60 24.78 33.17
N LEU A 159 -8.42 24.20 33.35
CA LEU A 159 -8.01 23.55 34.59
C LEU A 159 -6.71 24.14 35.11
N GLU A 160 -6.49 24.02 36.41
CA GLU A 160 -5.19 24.24 37.03
C GLU A 160 -4.71 22.91 37.61
N ILE A 161 -3.47 22.51 37.28
CA ILE A 161 -2.92 21.22 37.71
C ILE A 161 -2.71 21.22 39.23
N GLN A 162 -3.51 20.38 39.91
CA GLN A 162 -3.53 20.16 41.36
C GLN A 162 -3.66 18.66 41.67
N GLU A 163 -3.51 18.25 42.93
CA GLU A 163 -3.46 16.82 43.32
C GLU A 163 -4.78 16.06 43.10
N ASP A 164 -5.93 16.73 43.13
CA ASP A 164 -7.28 16.10 43.05
C ASP A 164 -7.96 16.28 41.68
N LEU A 165 -7.19 16.43 40.60
CA LEU A 165 -7.73 16.73 39.27
C LEU A 165 -8.02 15.50 38.40
N LEU A 166 -7.57 14.31 38.83
CA LEU A 166 -7.46 13.12 37.98
C LEU A 166 -8.78 12.71 37.30
N SER A 167 -9.87 12.66 38.07
CA SER A 167 -11.20 12.26 37.58
C SER A 167 -11.80 13.27 36.59
N ARG A 168 -11.62 14.56 36.87
CA ARG A 168 -12.09 15.65 36.02
C ARG A 168 -11.32 15.70 34.70
N LEU A 169 -9.98 15.68 34.78
CA LEU A 169 -9.11 15.67 33.61
C LEU A 169 -9.40 14.47 32.71
N ALA A 170 -9.57 13.27 33.27
CA ALA A 170 -9.92 12.09 32.48
C ALA A 170 -11.25 12.25 31.73
N SER A 171 -12.30 12.75 32.41
CA SER A 171 -13.60 12.99 31.78
C SER A 171 -13.52 14.05 30.67
N ASP A 172 -12.72 15.10 30.85
CA ASP A 172 -12.58 16.17 29.87
C ASP A 172 -11.76 15.72 28.65
N ILE A 173 -10.72 14.91 28.87
CA ILE A 173 -9.94 14.30 27.77
C ILE A 173 -10.82 13.33 26.96
N GLU A 174 -11.61 12.47 27.61
CA GLU A 174 -12.54 11.58 26.89
C GLU A 174 -13.56 12.35 26.05
N LYS A 175 -14.19 13.39 26.63
CA LYS A 175 -15.12 14.26 25.90
C LYS A 175 -14.43 14.97 24.73
N GLY A 176 -13.23 15.50 24.96
CA GLY A 176 -12.47 16.21 23.94
C GLY A 176 -12.17 15.33 22.74
N LEU A 177 -11.68 14.11 22.99
CA LEU A 177 -11.40 13.11 21.95
C LEU A 177 -12.66 12.70 21.20
N GLN A 178 -13.79 12.55 21.91
CA GLN A 178 -15.06 12.19 21.28
C GLN A 178 -15.59 13.28 20.33
N GLU A 179 -15.42 14.56 20.68
CA GLU A 179 -15.88 15.69 19.86
C GLU A 179 -14.98 15.98 18.65
N SER A 180 -13.67 15.79 18.77
CA SER A 180 -12.66 16.12 17.75
C SER A 180 -12.28 14.97 16.84
N PHE A 181 -12.93 13.81 16.97
CA PHE A 181 -12.52 12.59 16.28
C PHE A 181 -11.07 12.20 16.64
N GLY A 182 -10.80 12.04 17.93
CA GLY A 182 -9.55 11.49 18.46
C GLY A 182 -8.38 12.47 18.57
N GLU A 183 -8.60 13.79 18.52
CA GLU A 183 -7.53 14.79 18.64
C GLU A 183 -7.70 15.72 19.85
N ILE A 184 -6.64 16.08 20.54
CA ILE A 184 -6.70 17.10 21.61
C ILE A 184 -5.54 18.06 21.47
N GLU A 185 -5.81 19.33 21.69
CA GLU A 185 -4.80 20.36 21.85
C GLU A 185 -4.85 20.92 23.27
N ILE A 186 -3.68 21.20 23.85
CA ILE A 186 -3.57 21.82 25.17
C ILE A 186 -2.77 23.09 25.04
N GLU A 187 -3.31 24.19 25.56
CA GLU A 187 -2.60 25.45 25.72
C GLU A 187 -2.29 25.71 27.18
N VAL A 188 -1.02 25.97 27.49
CA VAL A 188 -0.55 26.32 28.84
C VAL A 188 -0.43 27.84 28.93
N LEU A 189 -1.27 28.47 29.76
CA LEU A 189 -1.35 29.93 29.85
C LEU A 189 -0.11 30.54 30.52
N ASN A 190 0.38 29.92 31.60
CA ASN A 190 1.54 30.39 32.36
C ASN A 190 2.86 29.71 31.93
N HIS A 191 2.95 29.22 30.69
CA HIS A 191 4.08 28.43 30.19
C HIS A 191 5.47 29.03 30.46
N GLU A 192 5.64 30.36 30.42
CA GLU A 192 6.89 31.05 30.71
C GLU A 192 7.32 30.93 32.19
N GLU A 193 6.38 30.96 33.13
CA GLU A 193 6.64 30.90 34.57
C GLU A 193 7.09 29.50 35.02
N ILE A 194 6.60 28.47 34.33
CA ILE A 194 6.79 27.05 34.65
C ILE A 194 7.68 26.31 33.64
N ASN A 195 8.30 27.03 32.71
CA ASN A 195 9.23 26.51 31.69
C ASN A 195 8.68 25.30 30.90
N LEU A 196 7.45 25.43 30.40
CA LEU A 196 6.79 24.44 29.53
C LEU A 196 6.60 25.00 28.11
N ASN A 197 6.30 24.11 27.16
CA ASN A 197 5.85 24.54 25.85
C ASN A 197 4.46 25.18 25.96
N LYS A 198 4.19 26.20 25.14
CA LYS A 198 2.88 26.85 25.12
C LYS A 198 1.77 25.92 24.63
N HIS A 199 2.06 25.07 23.64
CA HIS A 199 1.09 24.22 22.97
C HIS A 199 1.54 22.76 22.96
N TYR A 200 0.62 21.86 23.28
CA TYR A 200 0.77 20.41 23.13
C TYR A 200 -0.36 19.87 22.26
N HIS A 201 -0.07 18.84 21.47
CA HIS A 201 -1.05 18.17 20.62
C HIS A 201 -0.98 16.67 20.86
N PHE A 202 -2.14 16.05 21.06
CA PHE A 202 -2.33 14.63 21.32
C PHE A 202 -3.32 14.04 20.31
N SER A 203 -3.13 12.77 19.94
CA SER A 203 -4.00 12.06 19.00
C SER A 203 -4.14 10.59 19.39
N GLU A 204 -5.37 10.09 19.39
CA GLU A 204 -5.71 8.66 19.46
C GLU A 204 -5.40 7.95 18.13
N HIS A 205 -5.48 8.67 17.03
CA HIS A 205 -5.20 8.11 15.71
C HIS A 205 -3.70 7.99 15.47
N SER A 206 -3.29 6.84 14.93
CA SER A 206 -1.94 6.62 14.40
C SER A 206 -1.75 7.49 13.16
N ALA A 207 -1.29 8.73 13.33
CA ALA A 207 -1.08 9.66 12.24
C ALA A 207 0.28 10.34 12.33
N CYS A 208 0.88 10.61 11.17
CA CYS A 208 2.02 11.50 11.08
C CYS A 208 1.52 12.94 11.06
N PHE A 209 1.91 13.71 12.07
CA PHE A 209 1.49 15.10 12.22
C PHE A 209 2.05 16.00 11.10
N ASP A 210 3.35 15.91 10.81
CA ASP A 210 4.00 16.77 9.82
C ASP A 210 3.48 16.55 8.39
N CYS A 211 3.31 15.28 8.03
CA CYS A 211 2.91 14.88 6.68
C CYS A 211 1.39 14.76 6.51
N LYS A 212 0.62 14.84 7.61
CA LYS A 212 -0.85 14.66 7.63
C LYS A 212 -1.31 13.33 7.02
N ILE A 213 -0.55 12.26 7.30
CA ILE A 213 -0.85 10.91 6.82
C ILE A 213 -1.44 10.11 7.96
N SER A 214 -2.64 9.60 7.78
CA SER A 214 -3.25 8.63 8.68
C SER A 214 -2.73 7.22 8.39
N PHE A 215 -2.47 6.45 9.43
CA PHE A 215 -2.10 5.04 9.37
C PHE A 215 -3.20 4.19 9.99
N VAL A 216 -3.36 2.99 9.45
CA VAL A 216 -4.22 1.96 10.03
C VAL A 216 -3.45 1.27 11.16
N PRO A 217 -4.10 0.83 12.25
CA PRO A 217 -3.47 0.01 13.27
C PRO A 217 -2.73 -1.19 12.68
N LEU A 218 -1.54 -1.48 13.23
CA LEU A 218 -0.71 -2.60 12.80
C LEU A 218 -1.28 -3.92 13.32
N GLU A 219 -1.74 -4.77 12.40
CA GLU A 219 -2.14 -6.14 12.67
C GLU A 219 -1.07 -7.11 12.13
N PRO A 220 -0.95 -8.35 12.64
CA PRO A 220 -0.04 -9.34 12.05
C PRO A 220 -0.29 -9.55 10.54
N LEU A 221 -1.54 -9.41 10.07
CA LEU A 221 -1.88 -9.48 8.65
C LEU A 221 -1.29 -8.33 7.83
N SER A 222 -1.07 -7.16 8.42
CA SER A 222 -0.43 -6.02 7.76
C SER A 222 1.03 -6.31 7.37
N PHE A 223 1.66 -7.29 8.01
CA PHE A 223 3.01 -7.76 7.67
C PHE A 223 3.00 -9.00 6.76
N SER A 224 1.83 -9.41 6.25
CA SER A 224 1.70 -10.57 5.39
C SER A 224 1.72 -10.17 3.92
N PHE A 225 2.80 -10.47 3.19
CA PHE A 225 2.84 -10.29 1.73
C PHE A 225 1.87 -11.24 0.99
N ASN A 226 1.30 -12.24 1.69
CA ASN A 226 0.24 -13.10 1.16
C ASN A 226 -1.17 -12.53 1.33
N SER A 227 -1.32 -11.43 2.07
CA SER A 227 -2.61 -10.75 2.29
C SER A 227 -2.62 -9.41 1.55
N PRO A 228 -3.74 -8.99 0.93
CA PRO A 228 -3.85 -7.67 0.33
C PRO A 228 -3.49 -6.52 1.27
N LYS A 229 -3.66 -6.69 2.60
CA LYS A 229 -3.31 -5.67 3.60
C LYS A 229 -1.80 -5.41 3.72
N GLY A 230 -0.96 -6.40 3.43
CA GLY A 230 0.51 -6.32 3.57
C GLY A 230 1.26 -6.60 2.28
N ALA A 231 0.56 -6.97 1.21
CA ALA A 231 1.13 -7.19 -0.11
C ALA A 231 1.47 -5.86 -0.78
N CYS A 232 2.64 -5.81 -1.39
CA CYS A 232 3.01 -4.72 -2.27
C CYS A 232 2.04 -4.66 -3.46
N GLU A 233 1.26 -3.58 -3.60
CA GLU A 233 0.27 -3.41 -4.69
C GLU A 233 0.89 -3.54 -6.08
N ALA A 234 2.16 -3.16 -6.19
CA ALA A 234 2.91 -3.19 -7.43
C ALA A 234 3.20 -4.61 -7.94
N CYS A 235 3.42 -5.58 -7.05
CA CYS A 235 3.76 -6.96 -7.43
C CYS A 235 2.84 -8.01 -6.80
N ASP A 236 1.76 -7.58 -6.16
CA ASP A 236 0.85 -8.42 -5.38
C ASP A 236 1.61 -9.36 -4.42
N GLY A 237 2.59 -8.80 -3.71
CA GLY A 237 3.39 -9.53 -2.72
C GLY A 237 4.36 -10.57 -3.26
N LEU A 238 4.61 -10.63 -4.58
CA LEU A 238 5.60 -11.54 -5.18
C LEU A 238 7.05 -11.08 -4.96
N GLY A 239 7.29 -9.80 -4.71
CA GLY A 239 8.64 -9.20 -4.62
C GLY A 239 9.36 -9.06 -5.97
N ILE A 240 8.85 -9.69 -7.02
CA ILE A 240 9.36 -9.62 -8.39
C ILE A 240 8.26 -9.20 -9.36
N ARG A 241 8.67 -8.56 -10.46
CA ARG A 241 7.85 -8.26 -11.63
C ARG A 241 8.51 -8.89 -12.84
N TYR A 242 7.71 -9.60 -13.63
CA TYR A 242 8.16 -10.10 -14.90
C TYR A 242 8.06 -8.96 -15.93
N THR A 243 9.20 -8.60 -16.53
CA THR A 243 9.26 -7.63 -17.62
C THR A 243 9.79 -8.30 -18.87
N LEU A 244 9.32 -7.87 -20.04
CA LEU A 244 9.87 -8.33 -21.32
C LEU A 244 11.37 -8.07 -21.36
N ASP A 245 12.14 -9.13 -21.61
CA ASP A 245 13.57 -9.04 -21.80
C ASP A 245 13.88 -8.72 -23.25
N MET A 246 14.26 -7.47 -23.51
CA MET A 246 14.55 -6.99 -24.84
C MET A 246 15.69 -7.77 -25.51
N LYS A 247 16.65 -8.30 -24.74
CA LYS A 247 17.75 -9.11 -25.30
C LYS A 247 17.28 -10.47 -25.82
N LYS A 248 16.17 -10.98 -25.29
CA LYS A 248 15.58 -12.24 -25.74
C LYS A 248 14.66 -12.04 -26.95
N ILE A 249 14.08 -10.84 -27.09
CA ILE A 249 13.17 -10.48 -28.17
C ILE A 249 13.95 -9.98 -29.40
N ILE A 250 15.05 -9.26 -29.17
CA ILE A 250 15.84 -8.63 -30.22
C ILE A 250 17.24 -9.24 -30.26
N ASP A 251 17.64 -9.74 -31.42
CA ASP A 251 19.02 -10.06 -31.74
C ASP A 251 19.71 -8.84 -32.35
N GLU A 252 20.59 -8.20 -31.58
CA GLU A 252 21.26 -6.98 -32.01
C GLU A 252 22.22 -7.18 -33.19
N ASN A 253 22.69 -8.41 -33.42
CA ASN A 253 23.65 -8.74 -34.47
C ASN A 253 22.97 -8.97 -35.83
N LEU A 254 21.67 -9.24 -35.84
CA LEU A 254 20.91 -9.46 -37.06
C LEU A 254 20.31 -8.14 -37.56
N SER A 255 20.03 -8.09 -38.86
CA SER A 255 19.28 -7.00 -39.46
C SER A 255 17.77 -7.20 -39.30
N LEU A 256 16.97 -6.14 -39.44
CA LEU A 256 15.50 -6.23 -39.35
C LEU A 256 14.92 -7.16 -40.43
N GLU A 257 15.52 -7.18 -41.62
CA GLU A 257 15.18 -8.09 -42.72
C GLU A 257 15.49 -9.56 -42.36
N ASN A 258 16.63 -9.81 -41.68
CA ASN A 258 17.06 -11.15 -41.30
C ASN A 258 16.52 -11.61 -39.92
N GLY A 259 15.50 -10.94 -39.40
CA GLY A 259 14.81 -11.39 -38.20
C GLY A 259 15.41 -10.93 -36.88
N ALA A 260 16.01 -9.73 -36.83
CA ALA A 260 16.44 -9.11 -35.57
C ALA A 260 15.34 -9.13 -34.51
N VAL A 261 14.07 -8.94 -34.89
CA VAL A 261 12.91 -9.09 -33.99
C VAL A 261 12.37 -10.52 -34.06
N LYS A 262 12.82 -11.40 -33.16
CA LYS A 262 12.54 -12.85 -33.18
C LYS A 262 11.05 -13.19 -33.13
N ILE A 263 10.26 -12.40 -32.41
CA ILE A 263 8.82 -12.63 -32.25
C ILE A 263 8.01 -12.30 -33.52
N MET A 264 8.54 -11.46 -34.41
CA MET A 264 7.88 -11.04 -35.66
C MET A 264 8.43 -11.76 -36.89
N TYR A 265 9.38 -12.68 -36.70
CA TYR A 265 10.07 -13.41 -37.76
C TYR A 265 9.93 -14.93 -37.58
N GLY A 266 9.82 -15.68 -38.68
CA GLY A 266 9.70 -17.15 -38.68
C GLY A 266 8.35 -17.70 -39.17
N PHE A 267 8.13 -19.00 -38.90
CA PHE A 267 6.95 -19.74 -39.37
C PHE A 267 5.65 -19.13 -38.81
N ASN A 268 4.63 -18.97 -39.67
CA ASN A 268 3.35 -18.29 -39.37
C ASN A 268 3.42 -16.81 -38.92
N LYS A 269 4.58 -16.16 -38.97
CA LYS A 269 4.77 -14.75 -38.55
C LYS A 269 4.91 -13.76 -39.72
N SER A 270 4.66 -14.21 -40.95
CA SER A 270 4.87 -13.42 -42.17
C SER A 270 4.03 -12.15 -42.26
N TYR A 271 2.88 -12.09 -41.56
CA TYR A 271 2.09 -10.87 -41.42
C TYR A 271 2.87 -9.79 -40.65
N TYR A 272 3.35 -10.12 -39.45
CA TYR A 272 4.08 -9.22 -38.58
C TYR A 272 5.41 -8.80 -39.17
N TYR A 273 6.11 -9.72 -39.84
CA TYR A 273 7.31 -9.42 -40.61
C TYR A 273 7.04 -8.34 -41.66
N LYS A 274 6.06 -8.53 -42.55
CA LYS A 274 5.73 -7.55 -43.60
C LYS A 274 5.29 -6.21 -43.02
N PHE A 275 4.58 -6.24 -41.90
CA PHE A 275 4.13 -5.04 -41.22
C PHE A 275 5.31 -4.25 -40.62
N LEU A 276 6.28 -4.94 -39.99
CA LEU A 276 7.51 -4.34 -39.47
C LEU A 276 8.36 -3.74 -40.60
N ILE A 277 8.54 -4.44 -41.72
CA ILE A 277 9.32 -3.94 -42.86
C ILE A 277 8.65 -2.71 -43.47
N ALA A 278 7.33 -2.72 -43.65
CA ALA A 278 6.59 -1.55 -44.13
C ALA A 278 6.73 -0.35 -43.18
N PHE A 279 6.78 -0.57 -41.86
CA PHE A 279 7.10 0.48 -40.88
C PHE A 279 8.49 1.05 -41.07
N CYS A 280 9.47 0.20 -41.30
CA CYS A 280 10.83 0.64 -41.50
C CYS A 280 10.98 1.44 -42.80
N GLU A 281 10.38 0.99 -43.90
CA GLU A 281 10.39 1.69 -45.18
C GLU A 281 9.75 3.07 -45.10
N GLN A 282 8.58 3.19 -44.47
CA GLN A 282 7.87 4.47 -44.33
C GLN A 282 8.60 5.48 -43.43
N ASN A 283 9.48 5.01 -42.54
CA ASN A 283 10.24 5.86 -41.61
C ASN A 283 11.74 5.91 -41.95
N GLU A 284 12.12 5.49 -43.16
CA GLU A 284 13.50 5.53 -43.66
C GLU A 284 14.51 4.81 -42.74
N ILE A 285 14.06 3.74 -42.08
CA ILE A 285 14.89 2.92 -41.20
C ILE A 285 15.59 1.85 -42.04
N PRO A 286 16.94 1.78 -42.03
CA PRO A 286 17.67 0.81 -42.84
C PRO A 286 17.46 -0.62 -42.30
N ILE A 287 16.84 -1.47 -43.12
CA ILE A 287 16.48 -2.85 -42.73
C ILE A 287 17.59 -3.89 -42.91
N LYS A 288 18.65 -3.54 -43.66
CA LYS A 288 19.72 -4.47 -44.07
C LYS A 288 20.94 -4.45 -43.15
N ILE A 289 21.10 -3.40 -42.36
CA ILE A 289 22.20 -3.31 -41.40
C ILE A 289 21.81 -4.00 -40.08
N PRO A 290 22.78 -4.52 -39.30
CA PRO A 290 22.54 -5.04 -37.97
C PRO A 290 21.80 -4.03 -37.07
N PHE A 291 20.88 -4.51 -36.24
CA PHE A 291 20.06 -3.67 -35.35
C PHE A 291 20.93 -2.81 -34.41
N MET A 292 22.09 -3.32 -33.97
CA MET A 292 23.05 -2.56 -33.16
C MET A 292 23.53 -1.28 -33.84
N GLN A 293 23.65 -1.29 -35.17
CA GLN A 293 24.16 -0.17 -35.99
C GLN A 293 23.10 0.90 -36.28
N LEU A 294 21.83 0.66 -35.94
CA LEU A 294 20.80 1.69 -36.01
C LEU A 294 21.10 2.81 -35.02
N SER A 295 20.71 4.04 -35.37
CA SER A 295 20.74 5.16 -34.43
C SER A 295 19.76 4.92 -33.27
N GLU A 296 20.02 5.53 -32.12
CA GLU A 296 19.15 5.40 -30.94
C GLU A 296 17.71 5.87 -31.21
N GLU A 297 17.53 6.88 -32.07
CA GLU A 297 16.21 7.32 -32.52
C GLU A 297 15.49 6.26 -33.35
N GLN A 298 16.19 5.63 -34.30
CA GLN A 298 15.64 4.54 -35.12
C GLN A 298 15.30 3.31 -34.26
N LYS A 299 16.17 2.93 -33.31
CA LYS A 299 15.89 1.86 -32.34
C LYS A 299 14.63 2.19 -31.55
N ARG A 300 14.52 3.41 -31.01
CA ARG A 300 13.35 3.86 -30.26
C ARG A 300 12.07 3.80 -31.10
N LEU A 301 12.12 4.22 -32.36
CA LEU A 301 10.99 4.15 -33.29
C LEU A 301 10.53 2.71 -33.53
N VAL A 302 11.45 1.77 -33.73
CA VAL A 302 11.11 0.34 -33.88
C VAL A 302 10.50 -0.21 -32.57
N LEU A 303 11.07 0.14 -31.42
CA LEU A 303 10.64 -0.37 -30.12
C LEU A 303 9.26 0.13 -29.67
N TYR A 304 9.00 1.43 -29.83
CA TYR A 304 7.83 2.10 -29.25
C TYR A 304 6.85 2.65 -30.30
N GLY A 305 7.18 2.54 -31.59
CA GLY A 305 6.36 3.06 -32.67
C GLY A 305 6.31 4.59 -32.71
N ASN A 306 5.47 5.11 -33.60
CA ASN A 306 5.28 6.57 -33.76
C ASN A 306 3.83 6.97 -34.05
N ALA A 307 2.85 6.12 -33.69
CA ALA A 307 1.42 6.34 -33.84
C ALA A 307 0.94 6.67 -35.28
N LYS A 308 1.82 6.61 -36.29
CA LYS A 308 1.45 6.80 -37.69
C LYS A 308 0.79 5.53 -38.23
N THR A 309 -0.19 5.72 -39.10
CA THR A 309 -0.79 4.63 -39.85
C THR A 309 0.12 4.20 -40.99
N ILE A 310 0.26 2.89 -41.14
CA ILE A 310 1.06 2.25 -42.17
C ILE A 310 0.15 1.50 -43.11
N GLU A 311 0.41 1.71 -44.38
CA GLU A 311 -0.22 0.97 -45.46
C GLU A 311 0.71 -0.12 -45.95
N PHE A 312 0.26 -1.38 -45.90
CA PHE A 312 1.04 -2.50 -46.41
C PHE A 312 0.15 -3.53 -47.09
N LEU A 313 0.76 -4.29 -48.01
CA LEU A 313 0.08 -5.33 -48.76
C LEU A 313 0.17 -6.66 -48.01
N TRP A 314 -0.97 -7.16 -47.52
CA TRP A 314 -1.08 -8.50 -46.96
C TRP A 314 -1.88 -9.40 -47.89
N LYS A 315 -1.21 -10.43 -48.42
CA LYS A 315 -1.74 -11.31 -49.48
C LYS A 315 -2.20 -10.48 -50.70
N ARG A 316 -3.51 -10.19 -50.80
CA ARG A 316 -4.12 -9.42 -51.89
C ARG A 316 -4.85 -8.14 -51.42
N ASN A 317 -4.87 -7.87 -50.11
CA ASN A 317 -5.59 -6.75 -49.54
C ASN A 317 -4.60 -5.68 -49.04
N ARG A 318 -4.90 -4.40 -49.32
CA ARG A 318 -4.21 -3.26 -48.70
C ARG A 318 -4.78 -3.04 -47.31
N LEU A 319 -3.94 -3.13 -46.28
CA LEU A 319 -4.33 -2.90 -44.90
C LEU A 319 -3.71 -1.60 -44.42
N LYS A 320 -4.48 -0.83 -43.62
CA LYS A 320 -3.98 0.34 -42.88
C LYS A 320 -4.01 0.02 -41.39
N ARG A 321 -2.86 0.06 -40.73
CA ARG A 321 -2.72 -0.23 -39.28
C ARG A 321 -1.73 0.72 -38.62
N THR A 322 -1.97 1.07 -37.36
CA THR A 322 -1.03 1.82 -36.54
C THR A 322 0.03 0.88 -35.97
N PHE A 323 1.30 1.25 -36.10
CA PHE A 323 2.38 0.47 -35.50
C PHE A 323 2.66 1.02 -34.09
N GLU A 324 2.32 0.20 -33.09
CA GLU A 324 2.38 0.59 -31.68
C GLU A 324 3.74 0.26 -31.02
N GLY A 325 4.68 -0.25 -31.80
CA GLY A 325 6.02 -0.64 -31.34
C GLY A 325 6.17 -2.12 -31.05
N VAL A 326 7.38 -2.62 -31.27
CA VAL A 326 7.74 -4.02 -30.98
C VAL A 326 7.46 -4.40 -29.55
N VAL A 327 7.66 -3.51 -28.57
CA VAL A 327 7.46 -3.84 -27.13
C VAL A 327 6.00 -4.15 -26.81
N LYS A 328 5.07 -3.32 -27.28
CA LYS A 328 3.64 -3.51 -27.02
C LYS A 328 3.10 -4.73 -27.78
N MET A 329 3.48 -4.86 -29.04
CA MET A 329 3.10 -6.00 -29.86
C MET A 329 3.69 -7.32 -29.33
N ALA A 330 4.92 -7.30 -28.80
CA ALA A 330 5.52 -8.44 -28.10
C ALA A 330 4.68 -8.88 -26.91
N TYR A 331 4.26 -7.92 -26.09
CA TYR A 331 3.43 -8.20 -24.93
C TYR A 331 2.09 -8.81 -25.33
N GLU A 332 1.40 -8.25 -26.32
CA GLU A 332 0.11 -8.75 -26.78
C GLU A 332 0.21 -10.14 -27.42
N MET A 333 1.24 -10.40 -28.22
CA MET A 333 1.46 -11.71 -28.85
C MET A 333 1.81 -12.78 -27.82
N LEU A 334 2.63 -12.46 -26.82
CA LEU A 334 3.13 -13.43 -25.86
C LEU A 334 2.19 -13.64 -24.66
N LYS A 335 1.24 -12.72 -24.40
CA LYS A 335 0.36 -12.79 -23.22
C LYS A 335 -0.40 -14.11 -23.09
N ASP A 336 -0.79 -14.71 -24.21
CA ASP A 336 -1.57 -15.95 -24.26
C ASP A 336 -0.73 -17.18 -24.65
N GLU A 337 0.58 -17.02 -24.88
CA GLU A 337 1.50 -18.10 -25.21
C GLU A 337 2.09 -18.76 -23.96
N LYS A 338 2.21 -20.09 -23.97
CA LYS A 338 2.83 -20.86 -22.86
C LYS A 338 4.31 -20.51 -22.65
N ASP A 339 4.95 -19.99 -23.69
CA ASP A 339 6.40 -19.71 -23.72
C ASP A 339 6.71 -18.26 -23.32
N LEU A 340 5.73 -17.48 -22.84
CA LEU A 340 5.91 -16.12 -22.34
C LEU A 340 7.08 -16.02 -21.34
N ALA A 341 7.23 -17.03 -20.47
CA ALA A 341 8.29 -17.12 -19.49
C ALA A 341 9.70 -17.12 -20.12
N GLU A 342 9.86 -17.64 -21.34
CA GLU A 342 11.15 -17.65 -22.02
C GLU A 342 11.61 -16.24 -22.38
N TYR A 343 10.68 -15.34 -22.71
CA TYR A 343 10.96 -13.96 -23.14
C TYR A 343 10.89 -12.93 -22.01
N MET A 344 10.62 -13.38 -20.79
CA MET A 344 10.59 -12.51 -19.61
C MET A 344 11.91 -12.57 -18.84
N SER A 345 12.18 -11.46 -18.15
CA SER A 345 13.22 -11.34 -17.12
C SER A 345 12.57 -10.93 -15.81
N GLU A 346 13.03 -11.54 -14.72
CA GLU A 346 12.64 -11.17 -13.37
C GLU A 346 13.34 -9.86 -12.99
N LYS A 347 12.55 -8.85 -12.61
CA LYS A 347 13.06 -7.64 -11.99
C LYS A 347 12.53 -7.52 -10.58
N ILE A 348 13.40 -7.09 -9.67
CA ILE A 348 13.02 -6.79 -8.29
C ILE A 348 11.98 -5.67 -8.31
N CYS A 349 10.86 -5.87 -7.61
CA CYS A 349 9.90 -4.81 -7.37
C CYS A 349 10.52 -3.83 -6.37
N LYS A 350 10.97 -2.67 -6.87
CA LYS A 350 11.52 -1.58 -6.06
C LYS A 350 10.44 -0.72 -5.44
#